data_AF-A0A960P051-F1
#
_entry.id   AF-A0A960P051-F1
#
_cell.length_a   1.000
_cell.length_b   1.000
_cell.length_c   1.000
_cell.angle_alpha   90.00
_cell.angle_beta   90.00
_cell.angle_gamma   90.00
#
_symmetry.space_group_name_H-M   'P 1'
#
loop_
_entity.id
_entity.type
_entity.pdbx_description
1 polymer ?
#
loop_
_entity_poly.entity_id
_entity_poly.type
_entity_poly.pdbx_seq_one_letter_code
_entity_poly.pdbx_strand_id
1 'polypeptide(L)'
;MLQPEPADGGSTIAEVAAAHEFGTRHVPQRSFIGSTIDGEAAEIERVQAQALDGVVSGRLSAEQAADLVGLDAASRIRETIRSNVPPALAPATAKRKGDSRTLVDKGQLLNSIQHEVDSPR
;
A
#
# COMPACT_ATOMS: atom_id res chain seq x y z
N MET A 1 -15.61 4.50 8.07
CA MET A 1 -15.35 5.77 7.33
C MET A 1 -14.05 6.38 7.83
N LEU A 2 -12.94 5.97 7.21
CA LEU A 2 -11.62 6.58 7.43
C LEU A 2 -11.67 7.99 6.81
N GLN A 3 -11.78 9.04 7.61
CA GLN A 3 -11.65 10.39 7.08
C GLN A 3 -10.16 10.67 6.83
N PRO A 4 -9.76 11.06 5.62
CA PRO A 4 -8.36 11.24 5.31
C PRO A 4 -7.89 12.57 5.94
N GLU A 5 -7.24 12.47 7.09
CA GLU A 5 -6.61 13.60 7.76
C GLU A 5 -5.56 14.27 6.84
N PRO A 6 -5.42 15.61 6.90
CA PRO A 6 -4.40 16.32 6.14
C PRO A 6 -3.00 15.85 6.58
N ALA A 7 -2.19 15.46 5.61
CA ALA A 7 -0.75 15.36 5.76
C ALA A 7 -0.14 16.76 5.90
N ASP A 8 1.08 16.83 6.46
CA ASP A 8 1.81 18.09 6.63
C ASP A 8 1.88 18.84 5.29
N GLY A 9 1.27 20.03 5.22
CA GLY A 9 1.24 20.87 4.01
C GLY A 9 -0.13 21.06 3.37
N GLY A 10 -1.21 20.48 3.92
CA GLY A 10 -2.60 20.78 3.54
C GLY A 10 -3.23 19.82 2.51
N SER A 11 -2.50 18.82 2.04
CA SER A 11 -3.04 17.71 1.24
C SER A 11 -3.32 16.50 2.12
N THR A 12 -4.36 15.73 1.83
CA THR A 12 -4.63 14.48 2.58
C THR A 12 -3.65 13.38 2.22
N ILE A 13 -3.47 12.38 3.10
CA ILE A 13 -2.60 11.22 2.77
C ILE A 13 -3.11 10.47 1.54
N ALA A 14 -4.42 10.42 1.32
CA ALA A 14 -5.02 9.81 0.13
C ALA A 14 -4.63 10.56 -1.15
N GLU A 15 -4.63 11.90 -1.13
CA GLU A 15 -4.18 12.72 -2.26
C GLU A 15 -2.68 12.54 -2.53
N VAL A 16 -1.86 12.48 -1.47
CA VAL A 16 -0.42 12.19 -1.58
C VAL A 16 -0.19 10.81 -2.18
N ALA A 17 -0.95 9.80 -1.73
CA ALA A 17 -0.90 8.44 -2.26
C ALA A 17 -1.25 8.43 -3.75
N ALA A 18 -2.34 9.07 -4.16
CA ALA A 18 -2.77 9.12 -5.56
C ALA A 18 -1.73 9.84 -6.45
N ALA A 19 -1.18 10.97 -5.99
CA ALA A 19 -0.14 11.71 -6.71
C ALA A 19 1.12 10.87 -6.92
N HIS A 20 1.45 9.98 -5.99
CA HIS A 20 2.57 9.06 -6.14
C HIS A 20 2.22 7.82 -6.99
N GLU A 21 1.07 7.19 -6.78
CA GLU A 21 0.67 5.98 -7.49
C GLU A 21 0.56 6.21 -9.01
N PHE A 22 -0.01 7.35 -9.41
CA PHE A 22 -0.30 7.67 -10.81
C PHE A 22 0.63 8.74 -11.39
N GLY A 23 1.40 9.43 -10.55
CA GLY A 23 2.19 10.58 -10.97
C GLY A 23 1.35 11.83 -11.22
N THR A 24 2.04 12.96 -11.39
CA THR A 24 1.43 14.25 -11.77
C THR A 24 2.32 14.95 -12.79
N ARG A 25 1.94 16.17 -13.20
CA ARG A 25 2.79 17.01 -14.06
C ARG A 25 4.19 17.26 -13.49
N HIS A 26 4.34 17.27 -12.16
CA HIS A 26 5.59 17.66 -11.48
C HIS A 26 6.18 16.58 -10.58
N VAL A 27 5.43 15.51 -10.31
CA VAL A 27 5.88 14.38 -9.49
C VAL A 27 5.86 13.14 -10.36
N PRO A 28 7.00 12.42 -10.51
CA PRO A 28 7.00 11.20 -11.30
C PRO A 28 6.16 10.12 -10.62
N GLN A 29 5.54 9.28 -11.43
CA GLN A 29 4.83 8.09 -10.98
C GLN A 29 5.79 7.16 -10.22
N ARG A 30 5.33 6.68 -9.08
CA ARG A 30 5.95 5.66 -8.23
C ARG A 30 4.85 4.69 -7.82
N SER A 31 4.36 3.90 -8.79
CA SER A 31 3.33 2.91 -8.53
C SER A 31 3.83 1.95 -7.46
N PHE A 32 3.13 1.91 -6.33
CA PHE A 32 3.44 1.09 -5.17
C PHE A 32 2.26 0.16 -4.83
N ILE A 33 1.05 0.46 -5.31
CA ILE A 33 -0.09 -0.46 -5.24
C ILE A 33 -0.10 -1.34 -6.49
N GLY A 34 -0.25 -0.74 -7.68
CA GLY A 34 -0.37 -1.50 -8.93
C GLY A 34 0.83 -2.41 -9.17
N SER A 35 2.05 -1.87 -9.08
CA SER A 35 3.28 -2.65 -9.24
C SER A 35 3.42 -3.79 -8.22
N THR A 36 2.91 -3.61 -7.00
CA THR A 36 2.90 -4.69 -5.98
C THR A 36 1.93 -5.78 -6.41
N ILE A 37 0.71 -5.43 -6.78
CA ILE A 37 -0.29 -6.42 -7.19
C ILE A 37 0.19 -7.19 -8.42
N ASP A 38 0.73 -6.50 -9.42
CA ASP A 38 1.25 -7.13 -10.64
C ASP A 38 2.47 -8.02 -10.35
N GLY A 39 3.40 -7.55 -9.51
CA GLY A 39 4.63 -8.27 -9.17
C GLY A 39 4.41 -9.46 -8.23
N GLU A 40 3.41 -9.38 -7.34
CA GLU A 40 3.13 -10.36 -6.30
C GLU A 40 1.87 -11.20 -6.58
N ALA A 41 1.31 -11.10 -7.80
CA ALA A 41 0.04 -11.73 -8.17
C ALA A 41 -0.03 -13.21 -7.78
N ALA A 42 1.00 -13.99 -8.12
CA ALA A 42 1.03 -15.42 -7.83
C ALA A 42 0.99 -15.75 -6.33
N GLU A 43 1.65 -14.94 -5.49
CA GLU A 43 1.63 -15.14 -4.04
C GLU A 43 0.31 -14.69 -3.42
N ILE A 44 -0.25 -13.59 -3.90
CA ILE A 44 -1.57 -13.11 -3.47
C ILE A 44 -2.64 -14.16 -3.84
N GLU A 45 -2.60 -14.72 -5.06
CA GLU A 45 -3.47 -15.81 -5.50
C GLU A 45 -3.30 -17.06 -4.62
N ARG A 46 -2.06 -17.39 -4.24
CA ARG A 46 -1.78 -18.51 -3.32
C ARG A 46 -2.43 -18.29 -1.96
N VAL A 47 -2.34 -17.08 -1.40
CA VAL A 47 -2.97 -16.74 -0.11
C VAL A 47 -4.49 -16.76 -0.22
N GLN A 48 -5.06 -16.26 -1.32
CA GLN A 48 -6.49 -16.34 -1.60
C GLN A 48 -6.99 -17.79 -1.66
N ALA A 49 -6.26 -18.67 -2.36
CA ALA A 49 -6.62 -20.09 -2.46
C ALA A 49 -6.59 -20.80 -1.09
N GLN A 50 -5.59 -20.50 -0.26
CA GLN A 50 -5.49 -21.03 1.10
C GLN A 50 -6.61 -20.52 2.01
N ALA A 51 -6.94 -19.23 1.91
CA ALA A 51 -8.05 -18.63 2.65
C ALA A 51 -9.38 -19.28 2.26
N LEU A 52 -9.62 -19.49 0.96
CA LEU A 52 -10.82 -20.15 0.44
C LEU A 52 -10.92 -21.60 0.91
N ASP A 53 -9.83 -22.38 0.88
CA ASP A 53 -9.81 -23.74 1.44
C ASP A 53 -10.15 -23.74 2.94
N GLY A 54 -9.66 -22.74 3.68
CA GLY A 54 -10.04 -22.50 5.07
C GLY A 54 -11.55 -22.30 5.27
N VAL A 55 -12.21 -21.57 4.37
CA VAL A 55 -13.68 -21.38 4.41
C VAL A 55 -14.41 -22.67 4.06
N VAL A 56 -14.04 -23.33 2.96
CA VAL A 56 -14.71 -24.55 2.48
C VAL A 56 -14.59 -25.68 3.50
N SER A 57 -13.47 -25.77 4.19
CA SER A 57 -13.23 -26.75 5.26
C SER A 57 -13.85 -26.37 6.61
N GLY A 58 -14.46 -25.19 6.73
CA GLY A 58 -15.07 -24.69 7.98
C GLY A 58 -14.07 -24.24 9.04
N ARG A 59 -12.78 -24.08 8.69
CA ARG A 59 -11.73 -23.59 9.61
C ARG A 59 -11.71 -22.07 9.76
N LEU A 60 -12.20 -21.34 8.75
CA LEU A 60 -12.28 -19.87 8.73
C LEU A 60 -13.70 -19.44 8.39
N SER A 61 -14.15 -18.31 8.93
CA SER A 61 -15.28 -17.58 8.37
C SER A 61 -14.87 -16.84 7.09
N ALA A 62 -15.85 -16.40 6.29
CA ALA A 62 -15.58 -15.62 5.09
C ALA A 62 -14.88 -14.29 5.42
N GLU A 63 -15.27 -13.67 6.53
CA GLU A 63 -14.68 -12.44 7.05
C GLU A 63 -13.22 -12.66 7.46
N GLN A 64 -12.92 -13.73 8.21
CA GLN A 64 -11.55 -14.07 8.58
C GLN A 64 -10.67 -14.36 7.36
N ALA A 65 -11.21 -15.04 6.35
CA ALA A 65 -10.51 -15.28 5.10
C ALA A 65 -10.22 -13.98 4.34
N ALA A 66 -11.19 -13.07 4.25
CA ALA A 66 -11.01 -11.76 3.63
C ALA A 66 -9.99 -10.90 4.40
N ASP A 67 -10.03 -10.90 5.74
CA ASP A 67 -9.05 -10.19 6.58
C ASP A 67 -7.63 -10.69 6.32
N LEU A 68 -7.43 -12.00 6.22
CA LEU A 68 -6.11 -12.57 5.92
C LEU A 68 -5.57 -12.10 4.56
N VAL A 69 -6.41 -12.10 3.53
CA VAL A 69 -6.03 -11.63 2.19
C VAL A 69 -5.72 -10.13 2.21
N GLY A 70 -6.56 -9.32 2.86
CA GLY A 70 -6.35 -7.88 2.99
C GLY A 70 -5.08 -7.54 3.77
N LEU A 71 -4.79 -8.26 4.85
CA LEU A 71 -3.58 -8.10 5.65
C LEU A 71 -2.31 -8.44 4.86
N ASP A 72 -2.32 -9.53 4.08
CA ASP A 72 -1.21 -9.93 3.22
C ASP A 72 -0.94 -8.86 2.16
N ALA A 73 -1.96 -8.44 1.41
CA ALA A 73 -1.82 -7.40 0.40
C ALA A 73 -1.30 -6.07 0.98
N ALA A 74 -1.85 -5.60 2.10
CA ALA A 74 -1.38 -4.38 2.78
C ALA A 74 0.06 -4.52 3.28
N SER A 75 0.49 -5.72 3.67
CA SER A 75 1.87 -5.97 4.10
C SER A 75 2.84 -5.93 2.94
N ARG A 76 2.50 -6.55 1.81
CA ARG A 76 3.31 -6.49 0.58
C ARG A 76 3.46 -5.07 0.05
N ILE A 77 2.38 -4.28 0.05
CA ILE A 77 2.43 -2.87 -0.36
C ILE A 77 3.41 -2.08 0.52
N ARG A 78 3.39 -2.31 1.84
CA ARG A 78 4.34 -1.68 2.78
C ARG A 78 5.78 -2.12 2.50
N GLU A 79 6.01 -3.37 2.12
CA GLU A 79 7.32 -3.88 1.73
C GLU A 79 7.82 -3.24 0.43
N THR A 80 6.96 -3.11 -0.58
CA THR A 80 7.28 -2.39 -1.83
C THR A 80 7.67 -0.94 -1.55
N ILE A 81 6.94 -0.22 -0.69
CA ILE A 81 7.32 1.14 -0.27
C ILE A 81 8.72 1.15 0.36
N ARG A 82 9.03 0.18 1.24
CA ARG A 82 10.34 0.06 1.90
C ARG A 82 11.46 -0.31 0.93
N SER A 83 11.15 -0.97 -0.18
CA SER A 83 12.11 -1.40 -1.21
C SER A 83 12.65 -0.27 -2.09
N ASN A 84 12.22 0.99 -1.84
CA ASN A 84 12.61 2.19 -2.59
C ASN A 84 12.07 2.22 -4.03
N VAL A 85 10.77 2.44 -4.15
CA VAL A 85 9.99 2.49 -5.41
C VAL A 85 10.57 3.47 -6.44
N PRO A 86 10.95 3.00 -7.65
CA PRO A 86 11.49 3.86 -8.69
C PRO A 86 10.44 4.84 -9.26
N PRO A 87 10.88 5.97 -9.86
CA PRO A 87 12.26 6.40 -9.98
C PRO A 87 12.80 7.05 -8.70
N ALA A 88 14.12 6.99 -8.54
CA ALA A 88 14.85 7.57 -7.42
C ALA A 88 14.55 9.07 -7.25
N LEU A 89 14.75 9.58 -6.03
CA LEU A 89 14.67 11.02 -5.77
C LEU A 89 15.75 11.77 -6.55
N ALA A 90 15.43 12.98 -7.03
CA ALA A 90 16.44 13.88 -7.56
C ALA A 90 17.53 14.15 -6.50
N PRO A 91 18.83 14.26 -6.87
CA PRO A 91 19.92 14.43 -5.91
C PRO A 91 19.72 15.60 -4.95
N ALA A 92 19.20 16.73 -5.45
CA ALA A 92 18.88 17.90 -4.62
C ALA A 92 17.79 17.62 -3.58
N THR A 93 16.79 16.81 -3.93
CA THR A 93 15.72 16.40 -3.00
C THR A 93 16.24 15.43 -1.95
N ALA A 94 17.01 14.41 -2.36
CA ALA A 94 17.63 13.48 -1.42
C ALA A 94 18.57 14.20 -0.43
N LYS A 95 19.38 15.15 -0.92
CA LYS A 95 20.25 15.99 -0.07
C LYS A 95 19.44 16.85 0.91
N ARG A 96 18.36 17.49 0.46
CA ARG A 96 17.50 18.31 1.32
C ARG A 96 16.78 17.47 2.38
N LYS A 97 16.32 16.28 2.01
CA LYS A 97 15.65 15.33 2.90
C LYS A 97 16.62 14.66 3.88
N GLY A 98 17.89 14.49 3.49
CA GLY A 98 18.90 13.73 4.25
C GLY A 98 18.79 12.21 4.06
N ASP A 99 17.92 11.75 3.15
CA ASP A 99 17.65 10.33 2.87
C ASP A 99 17.24 10.18 1.40
N SER A 100 17.70 9.12 0.75
CA SER A 100 17.41 8.80 -0.66
C SER A 100 16.16 7.95 -0.86
N ARG A 101 15.57 7.39 0.19
CA ARG A 101 14.35 6.56 0.11
C ARG A 101 13.17 7.35 -0.45
N THR A 102 12.52 6.81 -1.47
CA THR A 102 11.27 7.30 -2.03
C THR A 102 10.09 6.92 -1.14
N LEU A 103 9.00 7.71 -1.19
CA LEU A 103 7.73 7.44 -0.50
C LEU A 103 7.81 7.32 1.04
N VAL A 104 9.00 7.49 1.62
CA VAL A 104 9.25 7.41 3.07
C VAL A 104 9.91 8.71 3.50
N ASP A 105 9.11 9.65 4.01
CA ASP A 105 9.62 10.84 4.72
C ASP A 105 9.53 10.63 6.24
N LYS A 106 8.40 11.01 6.84
CA LYS A 106 8.06 10.69 8.24
C LYS A 106 7.33 9.36 8.43
N GLY A 107 7.20 8.56 7.36
CA GLY A 107 6.50 7.28 7.37
C GLY A 107 4.96 7.36 7.34
N GLN A 108 4.37 8.55 7.20
CA GLN A 108 2.91 8.72 7.21
C GLN A 108 2.20 7.87 6.13
N LEU A 109 2.66 7.94 4.88
CA LEU A 109 2.11 7.12 3.78
C LEU A 109 2.24 5.63 4.09
N LEU A 110 3.43 5.18 4.49
CA LEU A 110 3.69 3.78 4.85
C LEU A 110 2.75 3.28 5.97
N ASN A 111 2.56 4.09 7.01
CA ASN A 111 1.74 3.74 8.17
C ASN A 111 0.23 3.84 7.88
N SER A 112 -0.16 4.56 6.83
CA SER A 112 -1.56 4.68 6.40
C SER A 112 -2.08 3.49 5.60
N ILE A 113 -1.19 2.62 5.10
CA ILE A 113 -1.60 1.45 4.32
C ILE A 113 -2.28 0.44 5.25
N GLN A 114 -3.56 0.17 4.98
CA GLN A 114 -4.42 -0.69 5.77
C GLN A 114 -5.45 -1.40 4.86
N HIS A 115 -6.20 -2.34 5.43
CA HIS A 115 -7.33 -2.99 4.78
C HIS A 115 -8.58 -2.84 5.66
N GLU A 116 -9.75 -2.94 5.05
CA GLU A 116 -11.06 -2.93 5.73
C GLU A 116 -11.92 -4.00 5.06
N VAL A 117 -12.57 -4.84 5.86
CA VAL A 117 -13.54 -5.83 5.40
C VAL A 117 -14.92 -5.37 5.85
N ASP A 118 -15.70 -4.86 4.90
CA ASP A 118 -17.09 -4.50 5.14
C ASP A 118 -17.95 -5.76 5.15
N SER A 119 -18.35 -6.17 6.34
CA SER A 119 -19.31 -7.26 6.52
C SER A 119 -20.73 -6.67 6.52
N PRO A 120 -21.65 -7.17 5.66
CA PRO A 120 -23.05 -6.77 5.76
C PRO A 120 -23.61 -7.18 7.14
N ARG A 121 -24.20 -6.22 7.85
CA ARG A 121 -24.93 -6.47 9.10
C ARG A 121 -26.30 -7.09 8.83
#